data_AF-A0A2E2T6Q5-F1
#
_entry.id   AF-A0A2E2T6Q5-F1
#
_cell.length_a   1.000
_cell.length_b   1.000
_cell.length_c   1.000
_cell.angle_alpha   90.00
_cell.angle_beta   90.00
_cell.angle_gamma   90.00
#
_symmetry.space_group_name_H-M   'P 1'
#
loop_
_entity.id
_entity.type
_entity.pdbx_description
1 polymer ?
#
loop_
_entity_poly.entity_id
_entity_poly.type
_entity_poly.pdbx_seq_one_letter_code
_entity_poly.pdbx_strand_id
1 'polypeptide(L)'
;MRAKLLFAVSAAAFLGACANMDIPGVRGMADEGSAFDAALHQGYSDLAQAEYEEADWVDARYFTNRAKMAAMGQDTGPQPLADRDLPENGLSEISVARADMMAAFDAGGRDKSPQAAGRTQVGFDCWMQELEENIQQEDIDNCRAAFYQALAIVQADIAPSESMAKAAPMMMPEPMNIYFAFDSAVLGDKAMPVVTGIVEAYEKYDPKMISLTAYADRAGDAMYNDMLAKSRVDAVVKALRDHGISPSKLAISISGEANVPVPTADGVAEQGNRVVTVKFEDGM
;
A
#
# COMPACT_ATOMS: atom_id res chain seq x y z
N MET A 1 35.50 -81.35 1.66
CA MET A 1 35.62 -80.58 0.41
C MET A 1 34.58 -79.46 0.42
N ARG A 2 35.08 -78.22 0.34
CA ARG A 2 34.44 -76.91 0.05
C ARG A 2 32.91 -76.80 0.03
N ALA A 3 32.33 -76.16 1.05
CA ALA A 3 31.04 -75.48 0.96
C ALA A 3 31.23 -74.14 0.22
N LYS A 4 30.47 -73.91 -0.86
CA LYS A 4 30.43 -72.63 -1.58
C LYS A 4 29.49 -71.68 -0.84
N LEU A 5 30.03 -70.65 -0.19
CA LEU A 5 29.24 -69.49 0.22
C LEU A 5 28.93 -68.66 -1.03
N LEU A 6 27.66 -68.63 -1.41
CA LEU A 6 27.11 -67.63 -2.31
C LEU A 6 26.87 -66.35 -1.49
N PHE A 7 27.71 -65.34 -1.69
CA PHE A 7 27.41 -63.98 -1.25
C PHE A 7 26.28 -63.44 -2.12
N ALA A 8 25.07 -63.36 -1.56
CA ALA A 8 24.02 -62.52 -2.09
C ALA A 8 24.42 -61.07 -1.78
N VAL A 9 24.93 -60.36 -2.79
CA VAL A 9 25.08 -58.91 -2.73
C VAL A 9 23.66 -58.33 -2.79
N SER A 10 23.12 -58.01 -1.62
CA SER A 10 21.84 -57.33 -1.51
C SER A 10 21.99 -55.92 -2.07
N ALA A 11 21.41 -55.69 -3.25
CA ALA A 11 21.30 -54.38 -3.88
C ALA A 11 20.18 -53.57 -3.22
N ALA A 12 20.35 -53.21 -1.95
CA ALA A 12 19.37 -52.47 -1.16
C ALA A 12 19.94 -51.14 -0.64
N ALA A 13 20.49 -50.31 -1.53
CA ALA A 13 21.06 -49.00 -1.17
C ALA A 13 20.70 -47.87 -2.16
N PHE A 14 19.45 -47.83 -2.66
CA PHE A 14 19.01 -46.76 -3.57
C PHE A 14 17.60 -46.20 -3.27
N LEU A 15 17.15 -46.18 -2.01
CA LEU A 15 15.85 -45.60 -1.62
C LEU A 15 15.92 -44.41 -0.65
N GLY A 16 17.12 -43.88 -0.36
CA GLY A 16 17.28 -42.78 0.60
C GLY A 16 16.99 -41.37 0.06
N ALA A 17 16.89 -41.19 -1.26
CA ALA A 17 16.75 -39.85 -1.85
C ALA A 17 15.34 -39.25 -1.72
N CYS A 18 14.31 -40.06 -1.47
CA CYS A 18 12.92 -39.58 -1.32
C CYS A 18 12.50 -39.37 0.15
N ALA A 19 13.31 -39.76 1.13
CA ALA A 19 12.96 -39.64 2.55
C ALA A 19 13.03 -38.19 3.08
N ASN A 20 13.61 -37.25 2.33
CA ASN A 20 13.85 -35.86 2.74
C ASN A 20 12.95 -34.84 2.01
N MET A 21 11.90 -35.26 1.30
CA MET A 21 10.97 -34.37 0.58
C MET A 21 9.50 -34.74 0.89
N ASP A 22 9.21 -34.89 2.18
CA ASP A 22 7.86 -35.14 2.70
C ASP A 22 7.16 -33.81 3.02
N ILE A 23 6.81 -33.04 1.98
CA ILE A 23 6.16 -31.74 2.12
C ILE A 23 4.84 -31.85 2.91
N PRO A 24 3.92 -32.80 2.62
CA PRO A 24 2.68 -32.92 3.39
C PRO A 24 2.91 -33.30 4.85
N GLY A 25 3.87 -34.19 5.13
CA GLY A 25 4.22 -34.59 6.49
C GLY A 25 4.84 -33.45 7.29
N VAL A 26 5.73 -32.67 6.67
CA VAL A 26 6.33 -31.48 7.29
C VAL A 26 5.27 -30.43 7.56
N ARG A 27 4.44 -30.06 6.57
CA ARG A 27 3.34 -29.09 6.74
C ARG A 27 2.36 -29.49 7.86
N GLY A 28 2.22 -30.79 8.13
CA GLY A 28 1.39 -31.34 9.20
C GLY A 28 2.06 -31.41 10.58
N MET A 29 3.32 -31.00 10.72
CA MET A 29 4.02 -30.96 12.00
C MET A 29 3.38 -29.93 12.94
N ALA A 30 3.46 -30.20 14.25
CA ALA A 30 3.08 -29.21 15.25
C ALA A 30 4.17 -28.13 15.36
N ASP A 31 3.75 -26.88 15.54
CA ASP A 31 4.68 -25.78 15.82
C ASP A 31 5.11 -25.82 17.29
N GLU A 32 6.40 -26.07 17.52
CA GLU A 32 7.02 -26.09 18.85
C GLU A 32 7.68 -24.74 19.21
N GLY A 33 7.83 -23.85 18.23
CA GLY A 33 8.49 -22.55 18.34
C GLY A 33 7.55 -21.37 18.65
N SER A 34 8.04 -20.17 18.34
CA SER A 34 7.30 -18.92 18.44
C SER A 34 6.25 -18.76 17.32
N ALA A 35 5.42 -17.72 17.41
CA ALA A 35 4.52 -17.35 16.33
C ALA A 35 5.27 -16.94 15.03
N PHE A 36 6.51 -16.46 15.15
CA PHE A 36 7.40 -16.21 14.01
C PHE A 36 7.83 -17.53 13.37
N ASP A 37 8.23 -18.52 14.18
CA ASP A 37 8.60 -19.85 13.69
C ASP A 37 7.43 -20.56 12.99
N ALA A 38 6.20 -20.45 13.53
CA ALA A 38 5.00 -20.97 12.86
C ALA A 38 4.74 -20.28 11.50
N ALA A 39 5.00 -18.98 11.40
CA ALA A 39 4.88 -18.25 10.13
C ALA A 39 5.94 -18.68 9.11
N LEU A 40 7.18 -18.95 9.56
CA LEU A 40 8.23 -19.54 8.74
C LEU A 40 7.87 -20.96 8.28
N HIS A 41 7.35 -21.79 9.19
CA HIS A 41 6.94 -23.16 8.87
C HIS A 41 5.91 -23.21 7.75
N GLN A 42 4.86 -22.37 7.85
CA GLN A 42 3.87 -22.24 6.79
C GLN A 42 4.50 -21.75 5.48
N GLY A 43 5.24 -20.64 5.52
CA GLY A 43 5.79 -20.03 4.31
C GLY A 43 6.82 -20.88 3.59
N TYR A 44 7.71 -21.57 4.31
CA TYR A 44 8.64 -22.51 3.68
C TYR A 44 7.95 -23.79 3.20
N SER A 45 6.84 -24.21 3.80
CA SER A 45 6.03 -25.31 3.25
C SER A 45 5.35 -24.91 1.94
N ASP A 46 4.93 -23.65 1.82
CA ASP A 46 4.36 -23.09 0.59
C ASP A 46 5.41 -22.98 -0.50
N LEU A 47 6.61 -22.46 -0.18
CA LEU A 47 7.71 -22.36 -1.13
C LEU A 47 8.18 -23.75 -1.58
N ALA A 48 8.36 -24.70 -0.66
CA ALA A 48 8.69 -26.09 -1.01
C ALA A 48 7.67 -26.73 -1.97
N GLN A 49 6.39 -26.40 -1.84
CA GLN A 49 5.34 -26.88 -2.73
C GLN A 49 5.41 -26.22 -4.11
N ALA A 50 5.71 -24.92 -4.18
CA ALA A 50 5.89 -24.21 -5.45
C ALA A 50 7.07 -24.80 -6.25
N GLU A 51 8.24 -24.93 -5.63
CA GLU A 51 9.42 -25.55 -6.26
C GLU A 51 9.14 -26.98 -6.74
N TYR A 52 8.39 -27.75 -5.95
CA TYR A 52 8.01 -29.12 -6.32
C TYR A 52 7.14 -29.13 -7.59
N GLU A 53 6.23 -28.16 -7.73
CA GLU A 53 5.34 -28.02 -8.90
C GLU A 53 6.10 -27.57 -10.15
N GLU A 54 7.19 -26.83 -9.96
CA GLU A 54 8.12 -26.40 -11.01
C GLU A 54 9.18 -27.46 -11.36
N ALA A 55 9.18 -28.56 -10.60
CA ALA A 55 10.15 -29.65 -10.68
C ALA A 55 11.59 -29.24 -10.33
N ASP A 56 11.78 -28.16 -9.55
CA ASP A 56 13.03 -27.90 -8.86
C ASP A 56 13.10 -28.73 -7.56
N TRP A 57 13.60 -29.96 -7.71
CA TRP A 57 13.72 -30.89 -6.60
C TRP A 57 14.79 -30.52 -5.57
N VAL A 58 15.74 -29.64 -5.93
CA VAL A 58 16.82 -29.21 -5.04
C VAL A 58 16.26 -28.17 -4.08
N ASP A 59 15.56 -27.17 -4.61
CA ASP A 59 14.95 -26.11 -3.82
C ASP A 59 13.70 -26.59 -3.07
N ALA A 60 12.88 -27.46 -3.66
CA ALA A 60 11.77 -28.10 -2.95
C ALA A 60 12.25 -28.82 -1.68
N ARG A 61 13.38 -29.54 -1.78
CA ARG A 61 14.00 -30.23 -0.64
C ARG A 61 14.62 -29.27 0.36
N TYR A 62 15.28 -28.22 -0.12
CA TYR A 62 15.86 -27.19 0.72
C TYR A 62 14.78 -26.54 1.59
N PHE A 63 13.70 -26.06 0.98
CA PHE A 63 12.59 -25.42 1.70
C PHE A 63 11.78 -26.39 2.54
N THR A 64 11.66 -27.67 2.16
CA THR A 64 11.10 -28.71 3.05
C THR A 64 11.89 -28.82 4.35
N ASN A 65 13.23 -28.78 4.28
CA ASN A 65 14.06 -28.79 5.48
C ASN A 65 13.94 -27.50 6.28
N ARG A 66 13.88 -26.33 5.63
CA ARG A 66 13.63 -25.04 6.30
C ARG A 66 12.30 -25.04 7.05
N ALA A 67 11.24 -25.53 6.42
CA ALA A 67 9.91 -25.68 7.03
C ALA A 67 9.96 -26.58 8.27
N LYS A 68 10.66 -27.71 8.19
CA LYS A 68 10.86 -28.62 9.32
C LYS A 68 11.61 -27.97 10.49
N MET A 69 12.69 -27.25 10.19
CA MET A 69 13.48 -26.54 11.21
C MET A 69 12.63 -25.46 11.88
N ALA A 70 11.82 -24.72 11.11
CA ALA A 70 10.90 -23.73 11.62
C ALA A 70 9.82 -24.36 12.52
N ALA A 71 9.19 -25.47 12.12
CA ALA A 71 8.21 -26.18 12.95
C ALA A 71 8.80 -26.58 14.32
N MET A 72 10.09 -26.94 14.36
CA MET A 72 10.81 -27.31 15.57
C MET A 72 11.34 -26.10 16.38
N GLY A 73 11.09 -24.87 15.95
CA GLY A 73 11.65 -23.65 16.57
C GLY A 73 13.18 -23.55 16.45
N GLN A 74 13.75 -24.15 15.40
CA GLN A 74 15.19 -24.25 15.16
C GLN A 74 15.63 -23.45 13.93
N ASP A 75 14.85 -22.46 13.48
CA ASP A 75 15.25 -21.61 12.37
C ASP A 75 16.54 -20.83 12.68
N THR A 76 17.43 -20.72 11.70
CA THR A 76 18.75 -20.07 11.84
C THR A 76 18.81 -18.69 11.18
N GLY A 77 17.67 -18.11 10.80
CA GLY A 77 17.59 -16.85 10.08
C GLY A 77 17.59 -17.01 8.55
N PRO A 78 17.58 -15.89 7.80
CA PRO A 78 17.56 -15.92 6.34
C PRO A 78 18.76 -16.64 5.76
N GLN A 79 18.58 -17.26 4.59
CA GLN A 79 19.67 -17.93 3.88
C GLN A 79 20.80 -16.92 3.59
N PRO A 80 22.07 -17.29 3.79
CA PRO A 80 23.21 -16.47 3.41
C PRO A 80 23.24 -16.18 1.90
N LEU A 81 23.50 -14.93 1.50
CA LEU A 81 23.67 -14.56 0.08
C LEU A 81 24.78 -15.36 -0.62
N ALA A 82 25.81 -15.77 0.13
CA ALA A 82 26.92 -16.54 -0.40
C ALA A 82 26.57 -18.00 -0.75
N ASP A 83 25.37 -18.47 -0.37
CA ASP A 83 24.91 -19.83 -0.66
C ASP A 83 24.21 -19.91 -2.04
N ARG A 84 24.12 -18.80 -2.78
CA ARG A 84 23.43 -18.67 -4.08
C ARG A 84 24.33 -17.98 -5.12
N ASP A 85 24.25 -18.38 -6.38
CA ASP A 85 24.99 -17.78 -7.51
C ASP A 85 24.21 -16.59 -8.10
N LEU A 86 24.25 -15.45 -7.40
CA LEU A 86 23.43 -14.29 -7.72
C LEU A 86 24.09 -13.38 -8.79
N PRO A 87 23.31 -12.83 -9.73
CA PRO A 87 23.82 -11.94 -10.77
C PRO A 87 24.25 -10.58 -10.18
N GLU A 88 25.33 -10.00 -10.72
CA GLU A 88 25.95 -8.78 -10.18
C GLU A 88 24.99 -7.58 -10.07
N ASN A 89 24.03 -7.46 -11.00
CA ASN A 89 23.04 -6.38 -11.02
C ASN A 89 22.01 -6.47 -9.88
N GLY A 90 21.78 -7.65 -9.30
CA GLY A 90 20.85 -7.84 -8.19
C GLY A 90 21.50 -7.78 -6.80
N LEU A 91 22.82 -8.01 -6.73
CA LEU A 91 23.56 -8.11 -5.46
C LEU A 91 23.45 -6.87 -4.57
N SER A 92 23.47 -5.67 -5.16
CA SER A 92 23.41 -4.42 -4.37
C SER A 92 22.06 -4.28 -3.67
N GLU A 93 20.97 -4.63 -4.35
CA GLU A 93 19.63 -4.44 -3.81
C GLU A 93 19.33 -5.48 -2.72
N ILE A 94 19.58 -6.76 -3.02
CA ILE A 94 19.30 -7.84 -2.09
C ILE A 94 20.19 -7.76 -0.83
N SER A 95 21.40 -7.22 -0.95
CA SER A 95 22.27 -6.94 0.21
C SER A 95 21.68 -5.88 1.15
N VAL A 96 21.13 -4.80 0.59
CA VAL A 96 20.46 -3.75 1.38
C VAL A 96 19.18 -4.29 2.00
N ALA A 97 18.37 -5.01 1.22
CA ALA A 97 17.16 -5.67 1.70
C ALA A 97 17.44 -6.61 2.88
N ARG A 98 18.49 -7.43 2.79
CA ARG A 98 18.91 -8.29 3.89
C ARG A 98 19.27 -7.48 5.13
N ALA A 99 20.02 -6.38 4.96
CA ALA A 99 20.42 -5.51 6.07
C ALA A 99 19.19 -4.87 6.75
N ASP A 100 18.22 -4.37 5.97
CA ASP A 100 17.01 -3.75 6.48
C ASP A 100 16.11 -4.75 7.23
N MET A 101 15.95 -5.96 6.68
CA MET A 101 15.22 -7.05 7.35
C MET A 101 15.89 -7.42 8.68
N MET A 102 17.21 -7.59 8.69
CA MET A 102 17.93 -7.93 9.92
C MET A 102 17.81 -6.81 10.95
N ALA A 103 17.91 -5.54 10.54
CA ALA A 103 17.70 -4.40 11.43
C ALA A 103 16.28 -4.36 12.03
N ALA A 104 15.26 -4.67 11.22
CA ALA A 104 13.87 -4.76 11.69
C ALA A 104 13.68 -5.92 12.70
N PHE A 105 14.33 -7.06 12.47
CA PHE A 105 14.32 -8.19 13.41
C PHE A 105 15.04 -7.87 14.72
N ASP A 106 16.22 -7.24 14.65
CA ASP A 106 17.00 -6.81 15.83
C ASP A 106 16.25 -5.76 16.68
N ALA A 107 15.39 -4.96 16.04
CA ALA A 107 14.49 -4.01 16.71
C ALA A 107 13.22 -4.66 17.33
N GLY A 108 13.14 -5.99 17.35
CA GLY A 108 12.05 -6.75 17.97
C GLY A 108 10.91 -7.10 17.01
N GLY A 109 11.14 -7.03 15.69
CA GLY A 109 10.12 -7.32 14.67
C GLY A 109 9.56 -8.73 14.75
N ARG A 110 10.38 -9.71 15.11
CA ARG A 110 9.94 -11.12 15.27
C ARG A 110 8.89 -11.29 16.37
N ASP A 111 8.97 -10.50 17.43
CA ASP A 111 8.04 -10.59 18.56
C ASP A 111 6.81 -9.69 18.35
N LYS A 112 7.01 -8.48 17.82
CA LYS A 112 5.94 -7.50 17.62
C LYS A 112 5.05 -7.79 16.40
N SER A 113 5.63 -8.37 15.34
CA SER A 113 4.93 -8.67 14.08
C SER A 113 5.30 -10.06 13.55
N PRO A 114 5.05 -11.14 14.31
CA PRO A 114 5.57 -12.47 14.01
C PRO A 114 5.17 -12.99 12.62
N GLN A 115 3.93 -12.74 12.20
CA GLN A 115 3.43 -13.19 10.90
C GLN A 115 4.09 -12.44 9.74
N ALA A 116 4.19 -11.11 9.83
CA ALA A 116 4.84 -10.32 8.78
C ALA A 116 6.36 -10.57 8.77
N ALA A 117 6.98 -10.73 9.94
CA ALA A 117 8.39 -11.07 10.05
C ALA A 117 8.69 -12.42 9.38
N GLY A 118 7.86 -13.44 9.61
CA GLY A 118 8.01 -14.74 8.95
C GLY A 118 7.91 -14.61 7.42
N ARG A 119 6.88 -13.90 6.94
CA ARG A 119 6.72 -13.61 5.49
C ARG A 119 7.88 -12.81 4.92
N THR A 120 8.48 -11.92 5.70
CA THR A 120 9.65 -11.14 5.27
C THR A 120 10.84 -12.06 5.03
N GLN A 121 11.15 -12.98 5.96
CA GLN A 121 12.26 -13.91 5.77
C GLN A 121 12.01 -14.90 4.63
N VAL A 122 10.79 -15.44 4.52
CA VAL A 122 10.42 -16.35 3.43
C VAL A 122 10.48 -15.64 2.08
N GLY A 123 9.95 -14.41 1.98
CA GLY A 123 10.00 -13.61 0.77
C GLY A 123 11.43 -13.21 0.37
N PHE A 124 12.32 -12.98 1.34
CA PHE A 124 13.73 -12.76 1.08
C PHE A 124 14.40 -13.99 0.46
N ASP A 125 14.17 -15.18 1.04
CA ASP A 125 14.75 -16.43 0.55
C ASP A 125 14.16 -16.83 -0.83
N CYS A 126 12.85 -16.62 -1.06
CA CYS A 126 12.15 -16.74 -2.35
C CYS A 126 12.81 -15.85 -3.40
N TRP A 127 12.95 -14.55 -3.12
CA TRP A 127 13.54 -13.62 -4.08
C TRP A 127 14.98 -13.97 -4.41
N MET A 128 15.75 -14.42 -3.42
CA MET A 128 17.12 -14.85 -3.65
C MET A 128 17.21 -16.08 -4.56
N GLN A 129 16.32 -17.06 -4.39
CA GLN A 129 16.28 -18.26 -5.24
C GLN A 129 15.84 -17.88 -6.67
N GLU A 130 14.75 -17.14 -6.85
CA GLU A 130 14.30 -16.69 -8.18
C GLU A 130 15.36 -15.85 -8.92
N LEU A 131 16.12 -15.05 -8.17
CA LEU A 131 17.18 -14.22 -8.72
C LEU A 131 18.41 -15.04 -9.13
N GLU A 132 18.69 -16.18 -8.49
CA GLU A 132 19.71 -17.14 -8.92
C GLU A 132 19.31 -17.80 -10.24
N GLU A 133 18.04 -18.18 -10.39
CA GLU A 133 17.54 -18.76 -11.63
C GLU A 133 17.57 -17.75 -12.78
N ASN A 134 17.07 -16.54 -12.52
CA ASN A 134 17.03 -15.43 -13.47
C ASN A 134 16.36 -15.80 -14.81
N ILE A 135 15.30 -16.63 -14.75
CA ILE A 135 14.56 -17.12 -15.92
C ILE A 135 13.26 -16.34 -16.10
N GLN A 136 12.48 -16.17 -15.03
CA GLN A 136 11.14 -15.58 -15.06
C GLN A 136 11.09 -14.29 -14.25
N GLN A 137 11.10 -13.15 -14.94
CA GLN A 137 11.08 -11.84 -14.27
C GLN A 137 9.84 -11.64 -13.38
N GLU A 138 8.70 -12.23 -13.75
CA GLU A 138 7.47 -12.13 -12.97
C GLU A 138 7.61 -12.78 -11.59
N ASP A 139 8.29 -13.93 -11.48
CA ASP A 139 8.49 -14.64 -10.22
C ASP A 139 9.47 -13.90 -9.31
N ILE A 140 10.57 -13.40 -9.90
CA ILE A 140 11.50 -12.47 -9.23
C ILE A 140 10.75 -11.26 -8.66
N ASP A 141 9.93 -10.61 -9.48
CA ASP A 141 9.17 -9.42 -9.09
C ASP A 141 8.14 -9.74 -8.00
N ASN A 142 7.48 -10.91 -8.07
CA ASN A 142 6.50 -11.36 -7.09
C ASN A 142 7.14 -11.67 -5.74
N CYS A 143 8.23 -12.44 -5.69
CA CYS A 143 8.96 -12.71 -4.45
C CYS A 143 9.53 -11.41 -3.86
N ARG A 144 10.13 -10.54 -4.69
CA ARG A 144 10.66 -9.23 -4.27
C ARG A 144 9.57 -8.33 -3.70
N ALA A 145 8.40 -8.28 -4.34
CA ALA A 145 7.26 -7.50 -3.86
C ALA A 145 6.72 -8.07 -2.54
N ALA A 146 6.60 -9.39 -2.40
CA ALA A 146 6.18 -10.04 -1.17
C ALA A 146 7.13 -9.73 -0.01
N PHE A 147 8.45 -9.75 -0.25
CA PHE A 147 9.47 -9.32 0.71
C PHE A 147 9.23 -7.88 1.19
N TYR A 148 9.19 -6.91 0.28
CA TYR A 148 9.09 -5.49 0.66
C TYR A 148 7.76 -5.15 1.33
N GLN A 149 6.65 -5.76 0.90
CA GLN A 149 5.35 -5.58 1.55
C GLN A 149 5.36 -6.12 2.98
N ALA A 150 5.94 -7.30 3.20
CA ALA A 150 6.04 -7.88 4.53
C ALA A 150 6.99 -7.07 5.43
N LEU A 151 8.14 -6.64 4.91
CA LEU A 151 9.10 -5.81 5.64
C LEU A 151 8.48 -4.48 6.08
N ALA A 152 7.70 -3.83 5.22
CA ALA A 152 7.02 -2.58 5.54
C ALA A 152 6.05 -2.74 6.72
N ILE A 153 5.34 -3.86 6.81
CA ILE A 153 4.45 -4.16 7.95
C ILE A 153 5.29 -4.33 9.23
N VAL A 154 6.39 -5.09 9.18
CA VAL A 154 7.28 -5.26 10.34
C VAL A 154 7.81 -3.91 10.80
N GLN A 155 8.29 -3.08 9.87
CA GLN A 155 8.81 -1.75 10.16
C GLN A 155 7.76 -0.84 10.79
N ALA A 156 6.50 -0.89 10.32
CA ALA A 156 5.40 -0.14 10.92
C ALA A 156 5.09 -0.59 12.35
N ASP A 157 5.10 -1.91 12.61
CA ASP A 157 4.77 -2.48 13.91
C ASP A 157 5.89 -2.31 14.96
N ILE A 158 7.15 -2.28 14.54
CA ILE A 158 8.28 -2.00 15.44
C ILE A 158 8.49 -0.53 15.71
N ALA A 159 8.01 0.33 14.81
CA ALA A 159 8.21 1.75 14.94
C ALA A 159 7.62 2.23 16.27
N PRO A 160 8.29 3.17 16.97
CA PRO A 160 7.71 3.80 18.15
C PRO A 160 6.31 4.31 17.79
N SER A 161 5.35 4.25 18.73
CA SER A 161 3.97 4.75 18.56
C SER A 161 3.89 6.19 17.97
N GLU A 162 4.98 6.95 18.05
CA GLU A 162 5.15 8.28 17.45
C GLU A 162 5.37 8.29 15.93
N SER A 163 5.70 7.15 15.31
CA SER A 163 5.95 6.99 13.87
C SER A 163 4.69 6.75 13.05
N MET A 164 3.57 6.43 13.70
CA MET A 164 2.25 6.69 13.15
C MET A 164 1.79 8.02 13.73
N ALA A 165 2.46 9.11 13.37
CA ALA A 165 1.77 10.38 13.33
C ALA A 165 0.61 10.18 12.35
N LYS A 166 -0.56 9.82 12.90
CA LYS A 166 -1.83 10.35 12.42
C LYS A 166 -1.51 11.81 12.17
N ALA A 167 -1.34 12.19 10.91
CA ALA A 167 -0.86 13.52 10.55
C ALA A 167 -1.62 14.49 11.45
N ALA A 168 -0.90 15.25 12.29
CA ALA A 168 -1.52 16.33 13.05
C ALA A 168 -2.39 17.07 12.03
N PRO A 169 -3.70 17.26 12.26
CA PRO A 169 -4.64 17.62 11.21
C PRO A 169 -4.02 18.74 10.42
N MET A 170 -3.64 18.43 9.16
CA MET A 170 -3.18 19.47 8.27
C MET A 170 -4.33 20.45 8.25
N MET A 171 -4.09 21.65 8.79
CA MET A 171 -5.15 22.66 8.87
C MET A 171 -5.69 22.81 7.45
N MET A 172 -7.00 22.60 7.32
CA MET A 172 -7.63 22.63 6.01
C MET A 172 -7.24 23.94 5.30
N PRO A 173 -6.97 23.90 3.99
CA PRO A 173 -6.57 25.09 3.29
C PRO A 173 -7.62 26.20 3.44
N GLU A 174 -7.14 27.44 3.46
CA GLU A 174 -8.01 28.61 3.53
C GLU A 174 -9.07 28.57 2.41
N PRO A 175 -10.27 29.12 2.65
CA PRO A 175 -11.33 29.12 1.65
C PRO A 175 -10.86 29.72 0.32
N MET A 176 -11.21 29.04 -0.77
CA MET A 176 -10.90 29.49 -2.12
C MET A 176 -12.12 30.14 -2.75
N ASN A 177 -11.92 31.19 -3.55
CA ASN A 177 -13.02 31.96 -4.15
C ASN A 177 -12.94 31.92 -5.66
N ILE A 178 -14.04 31.50 -6.30
CA ILE A 178 -14.20 31.57 -7.75
C ILE A 178 -15.09 32.76 -8.08
N TYR A 179 -14.51 33.79 -8.70
CA TYR A 179 -15.22 35.02 -9.06
C TYR A 179 -15.81 34.97 -10.46
N PHE A 180 -16.92 35.68 -10.64
CA PHE A 180 -17.68 35.74 -11.88
C PHE A 180 -17.80 37.17 -12.41
N ALA A 181 -17.92 37.27 -13.74
CA ALA A 181 -18.27 38.53 -14.38
C ALA A 181 -19.69 38.97 -13.98
N PHE A 182 -19.99 40.25 -14.24
CA PHE A 182 -21.35 40.77 -14.09
C PHE A 182 -22.32 39.92 -14.93
N ASP A 183 -23.47 39.62 -14.35
CA ASP A 183 -24.55 38.89 -15.00
C ASP A 183 -24.14 37.56 -15.67
N SER A 184 -23.18 36.85 -15.06
CA SER A 184 -22.62 35.63 -15.65
C SER A 184 -22.42 34.52 -14.63
N ALA A 185 -22.61 33.29 -15.11
CA ALA A 185 -22.25 32.03 -14.46
C ALA A 185 -21.14 31.28 -15.21
N VAL A 186 -20.54 31.89 -16.24
CA VAL A 186 -19.47 31.28 -17.03
C VAL A 186 -18.17 31.33 -16.24
N LEU A 187 -17.50 30.18 -16.12
CA LEU A 187 -16.13 30.10 -15.62
C LEU A 187 -15.18 30.67 -16.67
N GLY A 188 -14.69 31.88 -16.45
CA GLY A 188 -13.69 32.51 -17.32
C GLY A 188 -12.28 31.97 -17.09
N ASP A 189 -11.32 32.41 -17.90
CA ASP A 189 -9.94 31.92 -17.87
C ASP A 189 -9.26 32.06 -16.49
N LYS A 190 -9.67 33.06 -15.70
CA LYS A 190 -9.15 33.28 -14.33
C LYS A 190 -9.70 32.28 -13.30
N ALA A 191 -10.81 31.61 -13.59
CA ALA A 191 -11.43 30.63 -12.71
C ALA A 191 -10.74 29.26 -12.79
N MET A 192 -10.23 28.89 -13.98
CA MET A 192 -9.67 27.55 -14.20
C MET A 192 -8.46 27.23 -13.29
N PRO A 193 -7.47 28.13 -13.10
CA PRO A 193 -6.40 27.90 -12.14
C PRO A 193 -6.89 27.70 -10.70
N VAL A 194 -7.98 28.36 -10.32
CA VAL A 194 -8.59 28.20 -8.97
C VAL A 194 -9.26 26.83 -8.87
N VAL A 195 -9.96 26.38 -9.92
CA VAL A 195 -10.54 25.03 -9.99
C VAL A 195 -9.43 23.97 -9.86
N THR A 196 -8.31 24.14 -10.56
CA THR A 196 -7.14 23.25 -10.43
C THR A 196 -6.61 23.25 -8.99
N GLY A 197 -6.43 24.42 -8.37
CA GLY A 197 -5.99 24.51 -6.97
C GLY A 197 -6.95 23.85 -5.98
N ILE A 198 -8.26 23.85 -6.25
CA ILE A 198 -9.26 23.13 -5.44
C ILE A 198 -9.09 21.61 -5.58
N VAL A 199 -8.83 21.12 -6.78
CA VAL A 199 -8.59 19.69 -7.04
C VAL A 199 -7.30 19.23 -6.36
N GLU A 200 -6.22 19.99 -6.52
CA GLU A 200 -4.94 19.72 -5.83
C GLU A 200 -5.10 19.72 -4.31
N ALA A 201 -5.88 20.66 -3.76
CA ALA A 201 -6.19 20.68 -2.34
C ALA A 201 -7.04 19.47 -1.91
N TYR A 202 -8.03 19.07 -2.69
CA TYR A 202 -8.82 17.88 -2.43
C TYR A 202 -7.94 16.61 -2.39
N GLU A 203 -7.05 16.44 -3.36
CA GLU A 203 -6.14 15.30 -3.44
C GLU A 203 -5.11 15.29 -2.30
N LYS A 204 -4.57 16.46 -1.94
CA LYS A 204 -3.52 16.57 -0.92
C LYS A 204 -4.04 16.43 0.51
N TYR A 205 -5.22 16.99 0.80
CA TYR A 205 -5.73 17.11 2.17
C TYR A 205 -6.86 16.11 2.49
N ASP A 206 -7.39 15.39 1.50
CA ASP A 206 -8.52 14.43 1.61
C ASP A 206 -9.64 14.90 2.56
N PRO A 207 -10.29 16.04 2.26
CA PRO A 207 -11.34 16.57 3.12
C PRO A 207 -12.53 15.60 3.19
N LYS A 208 -13.27 15.65 4.31
CA LYS A 208 -14.51 14.88 4.44
C LYS A 208 -15.55 15.40 3.44
N MET A 209 -15.69 16.72 3.36
CA MET A 209 -16.63 17.41 2.46
C MET A 209 -16.00 18.70 1.91
N ILE A 210 -16.45 19.11 0.72
CA ILE A 210 -16.22 20.43 0.15
C ILE A 210 -17.55 21.19 0.19
N SER A 211 -17.58 22.31 0.90
CA SER A 211 -18.74 23.19 0.99
C SER A 211 -18.62 24.33 -0.01
N LEU A 212 -19.63 24.44 -0.88
CA LEU A 212 -19.74 25.44 -1.94
C LEU A 212 -20.87 26.40 -1.59
N THR A 213 -20.54 27.65 -1.29
CA THR A 213 -21.54 28.69 -1.05
C THR A 213 -21.54 29.71 -2.18
N ALA A 214 -22.69 29.87 -2.82
CA ALA A 214 -22.85 30.71 -4.01
C ALA A 214 -23.51 32.05 -3.68
N TYR A 215 -22.95 33.13 -4.21
CA TYR A 215 -23.40 34.49 -3.99
C TYR A 215 -23.63 35.25 -5.31
N ALA A 216 -24.47 36.27 -5.21
CA ALA A 216 -24.63 37.34 -6.18
C ALA A 216 -24.48 38.69 -5.49
N ASP A 217 -24.18 39.73 -6.29
CA ASP A 217 -24.21 41.09 -5.73
C ASP A 217 -25.65 41.54 -5.50
N ARG A 218 -25.83 42.61 -4.72
CA ARG A 218 -27.16 43.08 -4.31
C ARG A 218 -27.80 43.99 -5.35
N ALA A 219 -27.29 44.02 -6.58
CA ALA A 219 -27.88 44.82 -7.65
C ALA A 219 -28.97 44.00 -8.35
N GLY A 220 -30.14 44.61 -8.54
CA GLY A 220 -31.25 43.97 -9.26
C GLY A 220 -32.24 43.26 -8.34
N ASP A 221 -32.96 42.29 -8.92
CA ASP A 221 -34.02 41.56 -8.23
C ASP A 221 -33.45 40.37 -7.43
N ALA A 222 -33.95 40.17 -6.20
CA ALA A 222 -33.46 39.14 -5.31
C ALA A 222 -33.65 37.72 -5.86
N MET A 223 -34.81 37.41 -6.46
CA MET A 223 -35.05 36.08 -7.03
C MET A 223 -34.14 35.82 -8.23
N TYR A 224 -33.89 36.86 -9.02
CA TYR A 224 -32.91 36.79 -10.11
C TYR A 224 -31.50 36.47 -9.57
N ASN A 225 -31.08 37.16 -8.52
CA ASN A 225 -29.77 36.96 -7.88
C ASN A 225 -29.61 35.56 -7.29
N ASP A 226 -30.67 34.97 -6.72
CA ASP A 226 -30.68 33.58 -6.26
C ASP A 226 -30.48 32.59 -7.41
N MET A 227 -31.20 32.77 -8.53
CA MET A 227 -31.06 31.92 -9.72
C MET A 227 -29.68 32.03 -10.35
N LEU A 228 -29.10 33.24 -10.36
CA LEU A 228 -27.76 33.48 -10.89
C LEU A 228 -26.69 32.83 -10.00
N ALA A 229 -26.82 32.96 -8.67
CA ALA A 229 -25.94 32.28 -7.72
C ALA A 229 -26.04 30.75 -7.86
N LYS A 230 -27.25 30.20 -8.02
CA LYS A 230 -27.44 28.78 -8.32
C LYS A 230 -26.69 28.35 -9.58
N SER A 231 -26.85 29.11 -10.66
CA SER A 231 -26.21 28.80 -11.95
C SER A 231 -24.67 28.80 -11.84
N ARG A 232 -24.11 29.71 -11.03
CA ARG A 232 -22.67 29.76 -10.75
C ARG A 232 -22.16 28.51 -10.04
N VAL A 233 -22.84 28.08 -8.98
CA VAL A 233 -22.39 26.87 -8.26
C VAL A 233 -22.60 25.62 -9.08
N ASP A 234 -23.65 25.54 -9.91
CA ASP A 234 -23.82 24.42 -10.85
C ASP A 234 -22.64 24.33 -11.84
N ALA A 235 -22.14 25.47 -12.34
CA ALA A 235 -20.96 25.52 -13.20
C ALA A 235 -19.69 25.05 -12.49
N VAL A 236 -19.47 25.46 -11.24
CA VAL A 236 -18.34 25.00 -10.41
C VAL A 236 -18.44 23.50 -10.13
N VAL A 237 -19.62 23.01 -9.73
CA VAL A 237 -19.87 21.57 -9.49
C VAL A 237 -19.57 20.76 -10.74
N LYS A 238 -20.00 21.22 -11.92
CA LYS A 238 -19.68 20.55 -13.18
C LYS A 238 -18.17 20.48 -13.39
N ALA A 239 -17.45 21.60 -13.23
CA ALA A 239 -16.01 21.64 -13.42
C ALA A 239 -15.25 20.71 -12.46
N LEU A 240 -15.64 20.67 -11.18
CA LEU A 240 -15.04 19.77 -10.18
C LEU A 240 -15.33 18.29 -10.48
N ARG A 241 -16.54 17.97 -10.93
CA ARG A 241 -16.90 16.60 -11.34
C ARG A 241 -16.14 16.13 -12.58
N ASP A 242 -15.94 17.03 -13.55
CA ASP A 242 -15.13 16.74 -14.74
C ASP A 242 -13.67 16.42 -14.36
N HIS A 243 -13.20 16.88 -13.20
CA HIS A 243 -11.90 16.56 -12.61
C HIS A 243 -11.96 15.39 -11.59
N GLY A 244 -13.04 14.62 -11.56
CA GLY A 244 -13.13 13.38 -10.78
C GLY A 244 -13.60 13.54 -9.33
N ILE A 245 -13.97 14.74 -8.87
CA ILE A 245 -14.53 14.89 -7.52
C ILE A 245 -15.95 14.32 -7.48
N SER A 246 -16.18 13.36 -6.59
CA SER A 246 -17.49 12.70 -6.42
C SER A 246 -18.56 13.69 -5.96
N PRO A 247 -19.79 13.65 -6.50
CA PRO A 247 -20.92 14.43 -6.00
C PRO A 247 -21.20 14.22 -4.51
N SER A 248 -20.90 13.03 -3.97
CA SER A 248 -21.10 12.73 -2.54
C SER A 248 -20.17 13.51 -1.61
N LYS A 249 -19.10 14.13 -2.14
CA LYS A 249 -18.15 14.97 -1.41
C LYS A 249 -18.52 16.45 -1.45
N LEU A 250 -19.57 16.84 -2.17
CA LEU A 250 -19.92 18.25 -2.38
C LEU A 250 -21.19 18.62 -1.59
N ALA A 251 -21.10 19.63 -0.74
CA ALA A 251 -22.22 20.29 -0.09
C ALA A 251 -22.49 21.63 -0.76
N ILE A 252 -23.73 21.88 -1.21
CA ILE A 252 -24.08 23.08 -1.97
C ILE A 252 -25.02 23.96 -1.15
N SER A 253 -24.70 25.26 -1.06
CA SER A 253 -25.54 26.29 -0.45
C SER A 253 -25.65 27.49 -1.38
N ILE A 254 -26.86 28.03 -1.51
CA ILE A 254 -27.14 29.20 -2.35
C ILE A 254 -27.57 30.32 -1.40
N SER A 255 -26.71 31.32 -1.26
CA SER A 255 -26.99 32.50 -0.45
C SER A 255 -27.60 33.63 -1.29
N GLY A 256 -27.38 33.61 -2.61
CA GLY A 256 -27.84 34.67 -3.49
C GLY A 256 -27.28 36.01 -3.07
N GLU A 257 -28.14 37.01 -2.88
CA GLU A 257 -27.77 38.32 -2.36
C GLU A 257 -27.84 38.44 -0.82
N ALA A 258 -28.22 37.38 -0.12
CA ALA A 258 -28.22 37.33 1.34
C ALA A 258 -26.81 37.02 1.87
N ASN A 259 -26.47 37.56 3.05
CA ASN A 259 -25.21 37.28 3.76
C ASN A 259 -23.95 37.38 2.88
N VAL A 260 -23.92 38.37 1.99
CA VAL A 260 -22.83 38.55 1.02
C VAL A 260 -21.46 38.75 1.70
N PRO A 261 -20.36 38.27 1.10
CA PRO A 261 -19.02 38.38 1.69
C PRO A 261 -18.57 39.82 1.94
N VAL A 262 -18.91 40.74 1.04
CA VAL A 262 -18.66 42.17 1.16
C VAL A 262 -19.98 42.88 1.45
N PRO A 263 -20.20 43.40 2.66
CA PRO A 263 -21.45 44.07 2.99
C PRO A 263 -21.71 45.29 2.11
N THR A 264 -22.87 45.33 1.48
CA THR A 264 -23.34 46.47 0.68
C THR A 264 -24.80 46.80 1.00
N ALA A 265 -25.22 48.02 0.65
CA ALA A 265 -26.63 48.38 0.67
C ALA A 265 -27.39 47.65 -0.45
N ASP A 266 -28.71 47.60 -0.32
CA ASP A 266 -29.58 47.06 -1.36
C ASP A 266 -29.48 47.85 -2.67
N GLY A 267 -29.51 47.15 -3.80
CA GLY A 267 -29.32 47.73 -5.13
C GLY A 267 -27.87 48.04 -5.52
N VAL A 268 -26.87 47.75 -4.66
CA VAL A 268 -25.47 48.09 -4.91
C VAL A 268 -24.69 46.91 -5.49
N ALA A 269 -24.11 47.14 -6.66
CA ALA A 269 -23.22 46.19 -7.33
C ALA A 269 -21.84 46.12 -6.63
N GLU A 270 -21.33 44.92 -6.43
CA GLU A 270 -20.03 44.67 -5.79
C GLU A 270 -19.39 43.40 -6.37
N GLN A 271 -18.20 43.55 -6.94
CA GLN A 271 -17.50 42.44 -7.59
C GLN A 271 -17.12 41.33 -6.62
N GLY A 272 -16.77 41.67 -5.38
CA GLY A 272 -16.46 40.71 -4.33
C GLY A 272 -17.61 39.76 -3.99
N ASN A 273 -18.85 40.13 -4.32
CA ASN A 273 -20.05 39.35 -4.04
C ASN A 273 -20.47 38.44 -5.20
N ARG A 274 -19.85 38.58 -6.37
CA ARG A 274 -20.07 37.68 -7.52
C ARG A 274 -19.14 36.48 -7.42
N VAL A 275 -19.41 35.60 -6.46
CA VAL A 275 -18.44 34.59 -6.04
C VAL A 275 -19.10 33.27 -5.63
N VAL A 276 -18.38 32.17 -5.86
CA VAL A 276 -18.60 30.90 -5.17
C VAL A 276 -17.41 30.68 -4.23
N THR A 277 -17.68 30.62 -2.93
CA THR A 277 -16.69 30.31 -1.90
C THR A 277 -16.64 28.81 -1.66
N VAL A 278 -15.44 28.27 -1.64
CA VAL A 278 -15.12 26.85 -1.49
C VAL A 278 -14.40 26.64 -0.18
N LYS A 279 -15.00 25.87 0.73
CA LYS A 279 -14.42 25.50 2.02
C LYS A 279 -14.18 24.00 2.10
N PHE A 280 -13.07 23.62 2.69
CA PHE A 280 -12.69 22.23 2.93
C PHE A 280 -13.04 21.88 4.38
N GLU A 281 -13.95 20.93 4.57
CA GLU A 281 -14.43 20.52 5.89
C GLU A 281 -13.70 19.25 6.34
N ASP A 282 -13.13 19.33 7.54
CA ASP A 282 -12.55 18.18 8.23
C ASP A 282 -13.68 17.28 8.78
N GLY A 283 -13.35 16.01 9.03
CA GLY A 283 -14.24 15.03 9.64
C GLY A 283 -14.20 14.94 11.16
N MET A 284 -13.40 15.79 11.82
CA MET A 284 -13.21 15.81 13.28
C MET A 284 -14.19 16.73 14.00
#